data_AF-A0A9W9YUI1-F1
#
_entry.id   AF-A0A9W9YUI1-F1
#
_cell.length_a   1.000
_cell.length_b   1.000
_cell.length_c   1.000
_cell.angle_alpha   90.00
_cell.angle_beta   90.00
_cell.angle_gamma   90.00
#
_symmetry.space_group_name_H-M   'P 1'
#
loop_
_entity.id
_entity.type
_entity.pdbx_description
1 polymer ?
#
loop_
_entity_poly.entity_id
_entity_poly.type
_entity_poly.pdbx_seq_one_letter_code
_entity_poly.pdbx_strand_id
1 'polypeptide(L)'
;MFLATEGGKTKVPTHLSYDEWDCTALFQATIFARSFALPDSSGHHKTLYDLYAKPHKLPHGNFHASVVSPGGDNAETFAMAIDQLRLLRNAFCHSPSSKIDKPTFDQYIQHTKDAIKALGVTSGPVDTAGSLTEADFPIERVRQLEDDIRKELQAETAFLKEDVKDELIGVRSDIAQSNQERQEDVNRAARETKEEIHELKKQMELHQEEWKEETLESRRTADKKHRDDNCS
;
A
#
# COMPACT_ATOMS: atom_id res chain seq x y z
N MET A 1 -36.52 -10.72 -20.26
CA MET A 1 -37.53 -11.58 -19.60
C MET A 1 -37.22 -11.86 -18.12
N PHE A 2 -35.98 -11.70 -17.64
CA PHE A 2 -35.61 -11.75 -16.21
C PHE A 2 -36.05 -10.54 -15.37
N LEU A 3 -36.40 -9.43 -16.03
CA LEU A 3 -36.76 -8.17 -15.39
C LEU A 3 -38.22 -8.21 -14.92
N ALA A 4 -38.40 -8.02 -13.60
CA ALA A 4 -39.62 -7.66 -12.86
C ALA A 4 -40.40 -8.76 -12.11
N THR A 5 -40.29 -10.05 -12.45
CA THR A 5 -41.15 -11.09 -11.82
C THR A 5 -40.43 -12.11 -10.94
N GLU A 6 -39.12 -12.23 -11.04
CA GLU A 6 -38.40 -13.21 -10.23
C GLU A 6 -38.00 -12.62 -8.87
N GLY A 7 -38.79 -12.91 -7.84
CA GLY A 7 -38.44 -12.70 -6.43
C GLY A 7 -37.28 -13.59 -5.96
N GLY A 8 -36.20 -13.64 -6.73
CA GLY A 8 -34.94 -14.31 -6.42
C GLY A 8 -34.19 -13.58 -5.30
N LYS A 9 -33.36 -14.30 -4.55
CA LYS A 9 -32.59 -13.75 -3.41
C LYS A 9 -31.32 -13.00 -3.84
N THR A 10 -30.90 -13.12 -5.10
CA THR A 10 -29.59 -12.68 -5.59
C THR A 10 -29.69 -11.40 -6.41
N LYS A 11 -28.80 -10.44 -6.11
CA LYS A 11 -28.67 -9.18 -6.85
C LYS A 11 -27.85 -9.42 -8.11
N VAL A 12 -28.51 -9.57 -9.25
CA VAL A 12 -27.86 -9.63 -10.57
C VAL A 12 -28.03 -8.29 -11.29
N PRO A 13 -27.07 -7.87 -12.15
CA PRO A 13 -27.07 -6.55 -12.79
C PRO A 13 -28.09 -6.48 -13.93
N THR A 14 -29.39 -6.48 -13.58
CA THR A 14 -30.51 -6.47 -14.52
C THR A 14 -30.62 -5.21 -15.39
N HIS A 15 -29.84 -4.17 -15.10
CA HIS A 15 -29.76 -2.96 -15.91
C HIS A 15 -28.80 -3.09 -17.11
N LEU A 16 -28.00 -4.16 -17.16
CA LEU A 16 -27.05 -4.46 -18.23
C LEU A 16 -27.55 -5.59 -19.12
N SER A 17 -27.04 -5.66 -20.36
CA SER A 17 -27.27 -6.83 -21.22
C SER A 17 -26.62 -8.08 -20.60
N TYR A 18 -27.17 -9.26 -20.88
CA TYR A 18 -26.60 -10.52 -20.40
C TYR A 18 -25.17 -10.75 -20.95
N ASP A 19 -24.84 -10.19 -22.11
CA ASP A 19 -23.49 -10.23 -22.70
C ASP A 19 -22.44 -9.48 -21.85
N GLU A 20 -22.89 -8.55 -21.00
CA GLU A 20 -22.04 -7.75 -20.12
C GLU A 20 -21.93 -8.36 -18.71
N TRP A 21 -22.62 -9.48 -18.46
CA TRP A 21 -22.61 -10.11 -17.15
C TRP A 21 -21.37 -10.97 -16.96
N ASP A 22 -20.78 -10.89 -15.78
CA ASP A 22 -19.73 -11.82 -15.41
C ASP A 22 -20.29 -13.23 -15.16
N CYS A 23 -19.40 -14.23 -15.12
CA CYS A 23 -19.79 -15.62 -14.86
C CYS A 23 -20.49 -15.82 -13.51
N THR A 24 -20.28 -14.93 -12.53
CA THR A 24 -20.92 -15.02 -11.21
C THR A 24 -22.37 -14.57 -11.29
N ALA A 25 -22.66 -13.47 -11.99
CA ALA A 25 -24.00 -13.00 -12.27
C ALA A 25 -24.78 -14.03 -13.10
N LEU A 26 -24.16 -14.62 -14.13
CA LEU A 26 -24.77 -15.68 -14.95
C LEU A 26 -25.10 -16.92 -14.12
N PHE A 27 -24.16 -17.38 -13.29
CA PHE A 27 -24.39 -18.47 -12.33
C PHE A 27 -25.58 -18.14 -11.42
N GLN A 28 -25.56 -16.97 -10.79
CA GLN A 28 -26.56 -16.59 -9.80
C GLN A 28 -27.95 -16.45 -10.41
N ALA A 29 -28.04 -15.88 -11.61
CA ALA A 29 -29.29 -15.72 -12.32
C ALA A 29 -29.88 -17.05 -12.81
N THR A 30 -29.07 -18.08 -12.98
CA THR A 30 -29.54 -19.38 -13.47
C THR A 30 -29.90 -20.31 -12.32
N ILE A 31 -28.98 -20.50 -11.37
CA ILE A 31 -29.10 -21.52 -10.31
C ILE A 31 -30.07 -21.10 -9.19
N PHE A 32 -30.23 -19.80 -8.95
CA PHE A 32 -31.15 -19.27 -7.93
C PHE A 32 -32.44 -18.67 -8.49
N ALA A 33 -32.65 -18.70 -9.81
CA ALA A 33 -33.87 -18.22 -10.43
C ALA A 33 -35.08 -19.10 -10.02
N ARG A 34 -36.24 -18.45 -9.86
CA ARG A 34 -37.51 -19.12 -9.57
C ARG A 34 -38.15 -19.69 -10.84
N SER A 35 -37.82 -19.15 -12.01
CA SER A 35 -38.25 -19.59 -13.33
C SER A 35 -37.74 -20.98 -13.66
N PHE A 36 -36.63 -21.40 -13.05
CA PHE A 36 -36.12 -22.77 -13.14
C PHE A 36 -36.41 -23.60 -11.89
N ALA A 37 -37.26 -23.12 -10.97
CA ALA A 37 -37.58 -23.86 -9.76
C ALA A 37 -38.46 -25.08 -10.08
N LEU A 38 -38.13 -26.21 -9.46
CA LEU A 38 -38.84 -27.47 -9.61
C LEU A 38 -39.47 -27.91 -8.28
N PRO A 39 -40.58 -28.66 -8.30
CA PRO A 39 -41.15 -29.21 -7.08
C PRO A 39 -40.20 -30.23 -6.45
N ASP A 40 -40.00 -30.12 -5.14
CA ASP A 40 -39.33 -31.16 -4.36
C ASP A 40 -40.25 -32.36 -4.11
N SER A 41 -39.75 -33.37 -3.38
CA SER A 41 -40.55 -34.55 -3.01
C SER A 41 -41.80 -34.24 -2.17
N SER A 42 -41.91 -33.03 -1.61
CA SER A 42 -43.07 -32.52 -0.87
C SER A 42 -43.97 -31.60 -1.72
N GLY A 43 -43.64 -31.41 -3.00
CA GLY A 43 -44.36 -30.53 -3.94
C GLY A 43 -44.01 -29.04 -3.81
N HIS A 44 -43.06 -28.67 -2.94
CA HIS A 44 -42.64 -27.29 -2.78
C HIS A 44 -41.62 -26.91 -3.85
N HIS A 45 -41.85 -25.79 -4.54
CA HIS A 45 -40.93 -25.31 -5.57
C HIS A 45 -39.64 -24.79 -4.94
N LYS A 46 -38.52 -25.39 -5.33
CA LYS A 46 -37.17 -25.03 -4.89
C LYS A 46 -36.30 -24.70 -6.09
N THR A 47 -35.35 -23.79 -5.89
CA THR A 47 -34.38 -23.42 -6.92
C THR A 47 -33.47 -24.62 -7.26
N LEU A 48 -32.83 -24.59 -8.44
CA LEU A 48 -31.85 -25.60 -8.81
C LEU A 48 -30.72 -25.71 -7.77
N TYR A 49 -30.32 -24.58 -7.17
CA TYR A 49 -29.38 -24.58 -6.06
C TYR A 49 -29.86 -25.43 -4.89
N ASP A 50 -31.07 -25.17 -4.41
CA ASP A 50 -31.60 -25.80 -3.21
C ASP A 50 -31.84 -27.31 -3.41
N LEU A 51 -32.16 -27.71 -4.65
CA LEU A 51 -32.42 -29.10 -5.01
C LEU A 51 -31.15 -29.91 -5.26
N TYR A 52 -30.18 -29.35 -5.98
CA TYR A 52 -29.08 -30.15 -6.53
C TYR A 52 -27.70 -29.72 -6.03
N ALA A 53 -27.41 -28.42 -5.96
CA ALA A 53 -26.08 -27.96 -5.53
C ALA A 53 -25.90 -27.97 -3.99
N LYS A 54 -26.92 -27.56 -3.25
CA LYS A 54 -26.88 -27.45 -1.78
C LYS A 54 -26.81 -28.80 -1.06
N PRO A 55 -27.49 -29.87 -1.50
CA PRO A 55 -27.32 -31.19 -0.87
C PRO A 55 -25.93 -31.77 -1.13
N HIS A 56 -25.37 -31.53 -2.31
CA HIS A 56 -24.03 -31.97 -2.71
C HIS A 56 -22.94 -30.99 -2.28
N LYS A 57 -23.05 -30.41 -1.08
CA LYS A 57 -22.02 -29.51 -0.55
C LYS A 57 -20.68 -30.23 -0.47
N LEU A 58 -19.78 -29.84 -1.37
CA LEU A 58 -18.42 -30.32 -1.38
C LEU A 58 -17.56 -29.53 -0.39
N PRO A 59 -16.51 -30.16 0.20
CA PRO A 59 -15.44 -29.44 0.86
C PRO A 59 -14.85 -28.36 -0.05
N HIS A 60 -14.32 -27.29 0.55
CA HIS A 60 -13.64 -26.24 -0.22
C HIS A 60 -12.48 -26.82 -1.03
N GLY A 61 -12.41 -26.49 -2.32
CA GLY A 61 -11.38 -26.97 -3.23
C GLY A 61 -11.69 -28.31 -3.90
N ASN A 62 -12.81 -28.96 -3.56
CA ASN A 62 -13.25 -30.18 -4.21
C ASN A 62 -14.17 -29.91 -5.40
N PHE A 63 -14.21 -30.88 -6.31
CA PHE A 63 -15.00 -30.88 -7.53
C PHE A 63 -15.99 -32.04 -7.53
N HIS A 64 -17.05 -31.92 -8.34
CA HIS A 64 -17.99 -33.02 -8.54
C HIS A 64 -17.28 -34.15 -9.30
N ALA A 65 -17.46 -35.39 -8.82
CA ALA A 65 -16.91 -36.57 -9.49
C ALA A 65 -17.54 -36.80 -10.87
N SER A 66 -18.82 -36.43 -11.01
CA SER A 66 -19.57 -36.42 -12.27
C SER A 66 -20.53 -35.24 -12.24
N VAL A 67 -20.70 -34.58 -13.38
CA VAL A 67 -21.75 -33.55 -13.59
C VAL A 67 -23.03 -34.14 -14.18
N VAL A 68 -23.00 -35.40 -14.61
CA VAL A 68 -24.16 -36.10 -15.18
C VAL A 68 -24.92 -36.81 -14.07
N SER A 69 -26.22 -36.56 -13.99
CA SER A 69 -27.12 -37.25 -13.07
C SER A 69 -27.09 -38.76 -13.29
N PRO A 70 -26.88 -39.58 -12.24
CA PRO A 70 -27.00 -41.03 -12.34
C PRO A 70 -28.39 -41.49 -12.79
N GLY A 71 -29.44 -40.70 -12.50
CA GLY A 71 -30.82 -40.97 -12.86
C GLY A 71 -31.24 -40.41 -14.22
N GLY A 72 -30.34 -39.73 -14.94
CA GLY A 72 -30.66 -39.05 -16.19
C GLY A 72 -31.52 -37.79 -16.02
N ASP A 73 -31.57 -37.21 -14.82
CA ASP A 73 -32.24 -35.94 -14.59
C ASP A 73 -31.43 -34.81 -15.25
N ASN A 74 -32.02 -34.20 -16.28
CA ASN A 74 -31.42 -33.07 -16.98
C ASN A 74 -31.29 -31.86 -16.06
N ALA A 75 -32.27 -31.56 -15.21
CA ALA A 75 -32.19 -30.40 -14.32
C ALA A 75 -31.05 -30.55 -13.31
N GLU A 76 -30.86 -31.74 -12.75
CA GLU A 76 -29.71 -32.07 -11.92
C GLU A 76 -28.41 -31.93 -12.72
N THR A 77 -28.34 -32.50 -13.92
CA THR A 77 -27.15 -32.45 -14.78
C THR A 77 -26.72 -31.01 -15.09
N PHE A 78 -27.67 -30.16 -15.49
CA PHE A 78 -27.41 -28.74 -15.74
C PHE A 78 -26.98 -28.02 -14.48
N ALA A 79 -27.63 -28.28 -13.34
CA ALA A 79 -27.30 -27.64 -12.07
C ALA A 79 -25.87 -28.00 -11.62
N MET A 80 -25.50 -29.28 -11.70
CA MET A 80 -24.18 -29.78 -11.33
C MET A 80 -23.09 -29.26 -12.28
N ALA A 81 -23.37 -29.19 -13.59
CA ALA A 81 -22.44 -28.62 -14.56
C ALA A 81 -22.17 -27.12 -14.31
N ILE A 82 -23.21 -26.34 -14.03
CA ILE A 82 -23.05 -24.91 -13.69
C ILE A 82 -22.29 -24.76 -12.36
N ASP A 83 -22.60 -25.60 -11.36
CA ASP A 83 -21.90 -25.55 -10.07
C ASP A 83 -20.41 -25.94 -10.20
N GLN A 84 -20.10 -26.92 -11.06
CA GLN A 84 -18.73 -27.32 -11.41
C GLN A 84 -17.94 -26.13 -11.99
N LEU A 85 -18.52 -25.36 -12.90
CA LEU A 85 -17.89 -24.16 -13.48
C LEU A 85 -17.67 -23.06 -12.42
N ARG A 86 -18.62 -22.88 -11.49
CA ARG A 86 -18.45 -21.98 -10.35
C ARG A 86 -17.28 -22.41 -9.46
N LEU A 87 -17.17 -23.70 -9.14
CA LEU A 87 -16.09 -24.25 -8.34
C LEU A 87 -14.73 -24.04 -9.02
N LEU A 88 -14.63 -24.32 -10.32
CA LEU A 88 -13.42 -24.06 -11.13
C LEU A 88 -13.03 -22.58 -11.09
N ARG A 89 -13.96 -21.66 -11.36
CA ARG A 89 -13.71 -20.21 -11.28
C ARG A 89 -13.17 -19.82 -9.91
N ASN A 90 -13.76 -20.35 -8.84
CA ASN A 90 -13.33 -20.02 -7.47
C ASN A 90 -11.92 -20.58 -7.17
N ALA A 91 -11.60 -21.79 -7.66
CA ALA A 91 -10.28 -22.36 -7.51
C ALA A 91 -9.20 -21.50 -8.21
N PHE A 92 -9.49 -20.97 -9.40
CA PHE A 92 -8.57 -20.09 -10.11
C PHE A 92 -8.46 -18.71 -9.45
N CYS A 93 -9.57 -18.03 -9.18
CA CYS A 93 -9.56 -16.65 -8.68
C CYS A 93 -9.06 -16.51 -7.24
N HIS A 94 -9.12 -17.58 -6.45
CA HIS A 94 -8.71 -17.58 -5.04
C HIS A 94 -7.52 -18.50 -4.79
N SER A 95 -6.79 -18.88 -5.82
CA SER A 95 -5.54 -19.64 -5.67
C SER A 95 -4.52 -18.78 -4.91
N PRO A 96 -3.87 -19.29 -3.85
CA PRO A 96 -2.77 -18.60 -3.17
C PRO A 96 -1.48 -18.57 -4.01
N SER A 97 -1.43 -19.34 -5.11
CA SER A 97 -0.28 -19.47 -6.01
C SER A 97 -0.64 -18.99 -7.42
N SER A 98 0.29 -18.27 -8.05
CA SER A 98 0.22 -17.93 -9.48
C SER A 98 0.66 -19.08 -10.39
N LYS A 99 1.12 -20.20 -9.81
CA LYS A 99 1.58 -21.40 -10.51
C LYS A 99 0.58 -22.53 -10.33
N ILE A 100 0.34 -23.26 -11.41
CA ILE A 100 -0.47 -24.48 -11.46
C ILE A 100 0.39 -25.57 -12.12
N ASP A 101 0.45 -26.75 -11.52
CA ASP A 101 1.11 -27.89 -12.15
C ASP A 101 0.27 -28.44 -13.31
N LYS A 102 0.94 -29.03 -14.29
CA LYS A 102 0.28 -29.53 -15.50
C LYS A 102 -0.83 -30.57 -15.22
N PRO A 103 -0.64 -31.57 -14.34
CA PRO A 103 -1.73 -32.51 -13.99
C PRO A 103 -3.00 -31.80 -13.49
N THR A 104 -2.85 -30.81 -12.59
CA THR A 104 -3.98 -30.05 -12.07
C THR A 104 -4.64 -29.19 -13.16
N PHE A 105 -3.84 -28.55 -14.03
CA PHE A 105 -4.35 -27.83 -15.18
C PHE A 105 -5.15 -28.75 -16.13
N ASP A 106 -4.59 -29.90 -16.49
CA ASP A 106 -5.24 -30.89 -17.36
C ASP A 106 -6.56 -31.38 -16.74
N GLN A 107 -6.59 -31.60 -15.42
CA GLN A 107 -7.80 -31.96 -14.68
C GLN A 107 -8.86 -30.85 -14.74
N TYR A 108 -8.47 -29.59 -14.57
CA TYR A 108 -9.39 -28.44 -14.66
C TYR A 108 -9.97 -28.26 -16.06
N ILE A 109 -9.14 -28.46 -17.09
CA ILE A 109 -9.58 -28.48 -18.48
C ILE A 109 -10.60 -29.60 -18.69
N GLN A 110 -10.35 -30.81 -18.19
CA GLN A 110 -11.27 -31.92 -18.33
C GLN A 110 -12.62 -31.65 -17.63
N HIS A 111 -12.59 -31.19 -16.38
CA HIS A 111 -13.79 -30.78 -15.66
C HIS A 111 -14.60 -29.70 -16.39
N THR A 112 -13.90 -28.73 -17.01
CA THR A 112 -14.55 -27.69 -17.81
C THR A 112 -15.21 -28.28 -19.06
N LYS A 113 -14.53 -29.18 -19.77
CA LYS A 113 -15.09 -29.88 -20.94
C LYS A 113 -16.33 -30.67 -20.58
N ASP A 114 -16.30 -31.42 -19.49
CA ASP A 114 -17.42 -32.25 -19.07
C ASP A 114 -18.64 -31.40 -18.69
N ALA A 115 -18.43 -30.31 -17.96
CA ALA A 115 -19.49 -29.36 -17.63
C ALA A 115 -20.09 -28.68 -18.88
N ILE A 116 -19.25 -28.15 -19.78
CA ILE A 116 -19.73 -27.48 -21.00
C ILE A 116 -20.48 -28.44 -21.92
N LYS A 117 -20.00 -29.69 -22.05
CA LYS A 117 -20.71 -30.74 -22.81
C LYS A 117 -22.05 -31.10 -22.17
N ALA A 118 -22.10 -31.19 -20.84
CA ALA A 118 -23.36 -31.43 -20.11
C ALA A 118 -24.38 -30.30 -20.30
N LEU A 119 -23.91 -29.07 -20.54
CA LEU A 119 -24.75 -27.93 -20.91
C LEU A 119 -25.13 -27.88 -22.40
N GLY A 120 -24.68 -28.85 -23.21
CA GLY A 120 -24.98 -28.93 -24.64
C GLY A 120 -24.20 -27.93 -25.51
N VAL A 121 -23.11 -27.36 -24.98
CA VAL A 121 -22.26 -26.39 -25.68
C VAL A 121 -21.01 -27.07 -26.23
N THR A 122 -20.46 -26.57 -27.33
CA THR A 122 -19.24 -27.10 -27.93
C THR A 122 -18.01 -26.81 -27.07
N SER A 123 -17.16 -27.82 -26.83
CA SER A 123 -15.92 -27.66 -26.05
C SER A 123 -14.76 -27.04 -26.83
N GLY A 124 -14.92 -26.69 -28.12
CA GLY A 124 -13.83 -26.24 -29.00
C GLY A 124 -12.90 -25.15 -28.45
N PRO A 125 -13.43 -24.05 -27.87
CA PRO A 125 -12.58 -23.04 -27.22
C PRO A 125 -11.77 -23.58 -26.04
N VAL A 126 -12.34 -24.51 -25.27
CA VAL A 126 -11.66 -25.16 -24.14
C VAL A 126 -10.66 -26.21 -24.62
N ASP A 127 -10.96 -26.91 -25.72
CA ASP A 127 -10.00 -27.81 -26.38
C ASP A 127 -8.78 -27.03 -26.87
N THR A 128 -9.01 -25.86 -27.46
CA THR A 128 -7.94 -24.93 -27.89
C THR A 128 -7.12 -24.48 -26.70
N ALA A 129 -7.77 -23.97 -25.64
CA ALA A 129 -7.10 -23.52 -24.42
C ALA A 129 -6.30 -24.64 -23.74
N GLY A 130 -6.84 -25.87 -23.69
CA GLY A 130 -6.17 -27.02 -23.11
C GLY A 130 -5.03 -27.60 -23.96
N SER A 131 -4.93 -27.20 -25.23
CA SER A 131 -3.83 -27.61 -26.12
C SER A 131 -2.64 -26.66 -26.05
N LEU A 132 -2.79 -25.51 -25.38
CA LEU A 132 -1.70 -24.55 -25.18
C LEU A 132 -0.63 -25.17 -24.26
N THR A 133 0.61 -24.93 -24.63
CA THR A 133 1.82 -25.35 -23.92
C THR A 133 2.45 -24.16 -23.20
N GLU A 134 3.42 -24.39 -22.32
CA GLU A 134 4.16 -23.31 -21.67
C GLU A 134 4.82 -22.34 -22.66
N ALA A 135 5.18 -22.81 -23.86
CA ALA A 135 5.78 -21.98 -24.91
C ALA A 135 4.77 -20.99 -25.55
N ASP A 136 3.48 -21.28 -25.46
CA ASP A 136 2.42 -20.38 -25.93
C ASP A 136 2.19 -19.21 -24.96
N PHE A 137 2.77 -19.29 -23.76
CA PHE A 137 2.73 -18.23 -22.76
C PHE A 137 4.10 -17.54 -22.66
N PRO A 138 4.16 -16.21 -22.54
CA PRO A 138 5.42 -15.47 -22.44
C PRO A 138 6.05 -15.57 -21.03
N ILE A 139 6.08 -16.76 -20.42
CA ILE A 139 6.50 -16.97 -19.02
C ILE A 139 7.93 -16.48 -18.80
N GLU A 140 8.86 -16.87 -19.67
CA GLU A 140 10.27 -16.51 -19.52
C GLU A 140 10.50 -15.02 -19.71
N ARG A 141 9.78 -14.41 -20.66
CA ARG A 141 9.81 -12.95 -20.85
C ARG A 141 9.29 -12.22 -19.62
N VAL A 142 8.18 -12.67 -19.03
CA VAL A 142 7.64 -12.07 -17.79
C VAL A 142 8.64 -12.18 -16.64
N ARG A 143 9.25 -13.36 -16.44
CA ARG A 143 10.29 -13.54 -15.40
C ARG A 143 11.49 -12.63 -15.62
N GLN A 144 11.97 -12.52 -16.85
CA GLN A 144 13.06 -11.62 -17.20
C GLN A 144 12.70 -10.16 -16.87
N LEU A 145 11.49 -9.72 -17.23
CA LEU A 145 11.01 -8.38 -16.88
C LEU A 145 10.94 -8.17 -15.36
N GLU A 146 10.43 -9.13 -14.59
CA GLU A 146 10.36 -9.05 -13.13
C GLU A 146 11.76 -8.90 -12.51
N ASP A 147 12.74 -9.64 -13.02
CA ASP A 147 14.13 -9.56 -12.54
C ASP A 147 14.80 -8.25 -12.94
N ASP A 148 14.55 -7.74 -14.15
CA ASP A 148 15.10 -6.47 -14.62
C ASP A 148 14.52 -5.30 -13.82
N ILE A 149 13.19 -5.29 -13.55
CA ILE A 149 12.55 -4.30 -12.67
C ILE A 149 13.17 -4.34 -11.28
N ARG A 150 13.41 -5.53 -10.73
CA ARG A 150 14.02 -5.69 -9.40
C ARG A 150 15.44 -5.12 -9.36
N LYS A 151 16.25 -5.39 -10.39
CA LYS A 151 17.63 -4.87 -10.49
C LYS A 151 17.63 -3.35 -10.60
N GLU A 152 16.76 -2.79 -11.44
CA GLU A 152 16.64 -1.34 -11.62
C GLU A 152 16.27 -0.66 -10.29
N LEU A 153 15.27 -1.19 -9.57
CA LEU A 153 14.87 -0.66 -8.26
C LEU A 153 16.00 -0.74 -7.22
N GLN A 154 16.79 -1.81 -7.24
CA GLN A 154 17.96 -1.94 -6.38
C GLN A 154 19.06 -0.95 -6.73
N ALA A 155 19.31 -0.71 -8.02
CA ALA A 155 20.28 0.26 -8.50
C ALA A 155 19.86 1.69 -8.14
N GLU A 156 18.59 2.05 -8.34
CA GLU A 156 18.02 3.34 -7.94
C GLU A 156 18.15 3.56 -6.44
N THR A 157 17.81 2.55 -5.63
CA THR A 157 17.94 2.63 -4.16
C THR A 157 19.40 2.81 -3.74
N ALA A 158 20.34 2.14 -4.40
CA ALA A 158 21.77 2.27 -4.12
C ALA A 158 22.28 3.67 -4.48
N PHE A 159 21.91 4.17 -5.66
CA PHE A 159 22.24 5.51 -6.14
C PHE A 159 21.72 6.60 -5.20
N LEU A 160 20.42 6.57 -4.86
CA LEU A 160 19.82 7.53 -3.92
C LEU A 160 20.49 7.49 -2.54
N LYS A 161 20.89 6.30 -2.08
CA LYS A 161 21.57 6.16 -0.79
C LYS A 161 22.98 6.78 -0.82
N GLU A 162 23.67 6.73 -1.96
CA GLU A 162 24.97 7.36 -2.16
C GLU A 162 24.83 8.89 -2.21
N ASP A 163 23.92 9.42 -3.04
CA ASP A 163 23.65 10.86 -3.15
C ASP A 163 23.28 11.48 -1.79
N VAL A 164 22.35 10.88 -1.05
CA VAL A 164 21.94 11.38 0.28
C VAL A 164 23.11 11.35 1.27
N LYS A 165 24.00 10.36 1.16
CA LYS A 165 25.17 10.26 2.03
C LYS A 165 26.17 11.37 1.71
N ASP A 166 26.40 11.66 0.45
CA ASP A 166 27.33 12.70 0.01
C ASP A 166 26.82 14.09 0.37
N GLU A 167 25.53 14.37 0.16
CA GLU A 167 24.89 15.61 0.64
C GLU A 167 25.01 15.75 2.16
N LEU A 168 24.79 14.67 2.92
CA LEU A 168 24.91 14.69 4.37
C LEU A 168 26.34 14.98 4.84
N ILE A 169 27.34 14.45 4.13
CA ILE A 169 28.76 14.76 4.39
C ILE A 169 29.04 16.24 4.11
N GLY A 170 28.52 16.78 3.01
CA GLY A 170 28.62 18.20 2.66
C GLY A 170 28.02 19.10 3.75
N VAL A 171 26.76 18.86 4.12
CA VAL A 171 26.07 19.62 5.18
C VAL A 171 26.83 19.54 6.51
N ARG A 172 27.37 18.36 6.85
CA ARG A 172 28.18 18.20 8.07
C ARG A 172 29.46 19.03 8.02
N SER A 173 30.11 19.13 6.86
CA SER A 173 31.30 19.97 6.67
C SER A 173 30.95 21.45 6.82
N ASP A 174 29.86 21.91 6.19
CA ASP A 174 29.40 23.31 6.27
C ASP A 174 29.06 23.70 7.72
N ILE A 175 28.40 22.81 8.46
CA ILE A 175 28.13 23.00 9.90
C ILE A 175 29.43 23.09 10.70
N ALA A 176 30.43 22.27 10.40
CA ALA A 176 31.71 22.30 11.09
C ALA A 176 32.45 23.62 10.82
N GLN A 177 32.50 24.07 9.56
CA GLN A 177 33.10 25.33 9.17
C GLN A 177 32.40 26.52 9.81
N SER A 178 31.06 26.59 9.72
CA SER A 178 30.28 27.67 10.31
C SER A 178 30.46 27.76 11.84
N ASN A 179 30.56 26.61 12.52
CA ASN A 179 30.86 26.59 13.96
C ASN A 179 32.28 27.10 14.28
N GLN A 180 33.27 26.81 13.44
CA GLN A 180 34.62 27.33 13.60
C GLN A 180 34.65 28.86 13.42
N GLU A 181 34.07 29.36 12.33
CA GLU A 181 33.98 30.81 12.05
C GLU A 181 33.30 31.54 13.22
N ARG A 182 32.17 31.01 13.71
CA ARG A 182 31.47 31.59 14.86
C ARG A 182 32.33 31.59 16.13
N GLN A 183 33.13 30.55 16.36
CA GLN A 183 34.03 30.51 17.51
C GLN A 183 35.15 31.55 17.39
N GLU A 184 35.70 31.74 16.19
CA GLU A 184 36.72 32.75 15.91
C GLU A 184 36.17 34.16 16.12
N ASP A 185 34.94 34.44 15.65
CA ASP A 185 34.26 35.72 15.86
C ASP A 185 33.95 35.99 17.33
N VAL A 186 33.46 34.99 18.07
CA VAL A 186 33.25 35.10 19.52
C VAL A 186 34.57 35.39 20.23
N ASN A 187 35.65 34.70 19.85
CA ASN A 187 36.98 34.91 20.45
C ASN A 187 37.57 36.28 20.10
N ARG A 188 37.25 36.83 18.92
CA ARG A 188 37.64 38.17 18.50
C ARG A 188 36.88 39.23 19.31
N ALA A 189 35.55 39.14 19.35
CA ALA A 189 34.71 40.03 20.12
C ALA A 189 35.11 40.02 21.60
N ALA A 190 35.36 38.84 22.20
CA ALA A 190 35.81 38.73 23.59
C ALA A 190 37.17 39.40 23.85
N ARG A 191 38.07 39.47 22.86
CA ARG A 191 39.33 40.21 22.96
C ARG A 191 39.10 41.71 22.89
N GLU A 192 38.32 42.16 21.92
CA GLU A 192 37.94 43.58 21.77
C GLU A 192 37.24 44.10 23.03
N THR A 193 36.28 43.37 23.58
CA THR A 193 35.60 43.78 24.83
C THR A 193 36.55 43.81 26.03
N LYS A 194 37.53 42.89 26.10
CA LYS A 194 38.56 42.92 27.17
C LYS A 194 39.46 44.14 27.06
N GLU A 195 39.85 44.51 25.83
CA GLU A 195 40.65 45.70 25.57
C GLU A 195 39.88 46.98 25.93
N GLU A 196 38.61 47.09 25.54
CA GLU A 196 37.73 48.21 25.91
C GLU A 196 37.53 48.32 27.43
N ILE A 197 37.27 47.22 28.12
CA ILE A 197 37.14 47.19 29.59
C ILE A 197 38.44 47.63 30.25
N HIS A 198 39.58 47.18 29.74
CA HIS A 198 40.88 47.56 30.28
C HIS A 198 41.14 49.07 30.12
N GLU A 199 40.82 49.64 28.96
CA GLU A 199 40.96 51.07 28.71
C GLU A 199 40.02 51.90 29.59
N LEU A 200 38.75 51.51 29.71
CA LEU A 200 37.79 52.17 30.61
C LEU A 200 38.26 52.12 32.06
N LYS A 201 38.82 50.98 32.50
CA LYS A 201 39.37 50.85 33.84
C LYS A 201 40.52 51.83 34.09
N LYS A 202 41.43 51.98 33.13
CA LYS A 202 42.54 52.92 33.21
C LYS A 202 42.06 54.38 33.27
N GLN A 203 41.06 54.75 32.46
CA GLN A 203 40.46 56.08 32.50
C GLN A 203 39.77 56.35 33.85
N MET A 204 39.07 55.35 34.40
CA MET A 204 38.44 55.46 35.70
C MET A 204 39.47 55.65 36.83
N GLU A 205 40.60 54.92 36.80
CA GLU A 205 41.71 55.11 37.75
C GLU A 205 42.29 56.53 37.65
N LEU A 206 42.53 57.04 36.44
CA LEU A 206 42.98 58.42 36.21
C LEU A 206 42.01 59.44 36.80
N HIS A 207 40.73 59.36 36.46
CA HIS A 207 39.70 60.28 36.94
C HIS A 207 39.52 60.18 38.46
N GLN A 208 39.76 59.01 39.06
CA GLN A 208 39.70 58.82 40.52
C GLN A 208 40.86 59.52 41.23
N GLU A 209 42.06 59.54 40.63
CA GLU A 209 43.19 60.32 41.15
C GLU A 209 42.97 61.83 40.96
N GLU A 210 42.50 62.28 39.80
CA GLU A 210 42.13 63.68 39.56
C GLU A 210 41.12 64.19 40.59
N TRP A 211 40.06 63.41 40.85
CA TRP A 211 39.04 63.78 41.82
C TRP A 211 39.58 63.85 43.27
N LYS A 212 40.54 62.98 43.63
CA LYS A 212 41.22 63.04 44.94
C LYS A 212 42.07 64.31 45.07
N GLU A 213 42.80 64.69 44.02
CA GLU A 213 43.60 65.92 44.00
C GLU A 213 42.71 67.16 44.13
N GLU A 214 41.64 67.27 43.33
CA GLU A 214 40.68 68.38 43.43
C GLU A 214 40.03 68.48 44.81
N THR A 215 39.71 67.34 45.43
CA THR A 215 39.14 67.30 46.79
C THR A 215 40.15 67.75 47.85
N LEU A 216 41.43 67.36 47.71
CA LEU A 216 42.51 67.81 48.57
C LEU A 216 42.77 69.32 48.43
N GLU A 217 42.70 69.83 47.21
CA GLU A 217 42.90 71.25 46.91
C GLU A 217 41.73 72.11 47.40
N SER A 218 40.49 71.62 47.25
CA SER A 218 39.30 72.22 47.84
C SER A 218 39.34 72.25 49.38
N ARG A 219 39.89 71.21 50.03
CA ARG A 219 40.12 71.22 51.48
C ARG A 219 41.18 72.22 51.90
N ARG A 220 42.32 72.30 51.20
CA ARG A 220 43.38 73.29 51.47
C ARG A 220 42.90 74.72 51.35
N THR A 221 42.06 75.01 50.35
CA THR A 221 41.47 76.35 50.15
C THR A 221 40.41 76.68 51.20
N ALA A 222 39.61 75.71 51.64
CA ALA A 222 38.67 75.86 52.74
C ALA A 222 39.39 76.12 54.09
N ASP A 223 40.47 75.38 54.40
CA ASP A 223 41.28 75.60 55.60
C ASP A 223 41.98 76.98 55.60
N LYS A 224 42.35 77.48 54.42
CA LYS A 224 42.92 78.81 54.26
C LYS A 224 41.88 79.91 54.49
N LYS A 225 40.68 79.75 53.94
CA LYS A 225 39.56 80.68 54.15
C LYS A 225 39.09 80.71 55.61
N HIS A 226 39.07 79.56 56.29
CA HIS A 226 38.74 79.49 57.71
C HIS A 226 39.79 80.15 58.62
N ARG A 227 41.06 80.22 58.21
CA ARG A 227 42.09 81.03 58.88
C ARG A 227 41.89 82.53 58.68
N ASP A 228 41.46 82.94 57.50
CA ASP A 228 41.28 84.36 57.16
C ASP A 228 40.00 84.95 57.81
N ASP A 229 38.93 84.16 57.96
CA ASP A 229 37.68 84.57 58.62
C ASP A 229 37.78 84.64 60.17
N ASN A 230 38.84 84.10 60.79
CA ASN A 230 39.06 84.11 62.24
C ASN A 230 39.95 85.28 62.72
N CYS A 231 40.22 86.25 61.85
CA CYS A 231 41.09 87.41 62.13
C CYS A 231 40.42 88.78 61.86
N SER A 232 39.08 88.84 61.78
CA SER A 232 38.29 90.08 61.78
C SER A 232 37.47 90.24 63.05
#